data_AF-A0A0U9HQ36-F1
#
_entry.id   AF-A0A0U9HQ36-F1
#
_cell.length_a   1.000
_cell.length_b   1.000
_cell.length_c   1.000
_cell.angle_alpha   90.00
_cell.angle_beta   90.00
_cell.angle_gamma   90.00
#
_symmetry.space_group_name_H-M   'P 1'
#
loop_
_entity.id
_entity.type
_entity.pdbx_description
1 polymer ?
#
loop_
_entity_poly.entity_id
_entity_poly.type
_entity_poly.pdbx_seq_one_letter_code
_entity_poly.pdbx_strand_id
1 'polypeptide(L)'
;MTTIIWAVSIIYLLVMLWIGFRVSKEGSASFDDYAIAGKKLPLFLLMWTYLATVWGAADFVGTPDQGYHVGLSWLVWVLGSEGGKLVFALTLAGFLARFSFKSMGEFIENVIAKDYAHCDFSLF
;
A
#
# COMPACT_ATOMS: atom_id res chain seq x y z
N MET A 1 21.73 5.32 27.57
CA MET A 1 21.07 4.50 26.52
C MET A 1 19.62 4.92 26.31
N THR A 2 18.78 4.89 27.34
CA THR A 2 17.35 5.26 27.27
C THR A 2 17.09 6.67 26.76
N THR A 3 17.83 7.68 27.26
CA THR A 3 17.65 9.09 26.84
C THR A 3 17.92 9.32 25.36
N ILE A 4 18.90 8.60 24.78
CA ILE A 4 19.25 8.73 23.35
C ILE A 4 18.15 8.13 22.49
N ILE A 5 17.60 6.97 22.88
CA ILE A 5 16.49 6.32 22.16
C ILE A 5 15.27 7.26 22.12
N TRP A 6 14.89 7.83 23.27
CA TRP A 6 13.77 8.77 23.33
C TRP A 6 14.02 10.03 22.50
N ALA A 7 15.23 10.59 22.56
CA ALA A 7 15.58 11.77 21.76
C ALA A 7 15.46 11.49 20.26
N VAL A 8 16.00 10.36 19.77
CA VAL A 8 15.92 9.99 18.35
C VAL A 8 14.47 9.74 17.91
N SER A 9 13.68 9.03 18.72
CA SER A 9 12.27 8.78 18.41
C SER A 9 11.45 10.05 18.34
N ILE A 10 11.64 10.99 19.27
CA ILE A 10 10.94 12.28 19.27
C ILE A 10 11.33 13.10 18.04
N ILE A 11 12.62 13.16 17.70
CA ILE A 11 13.10 13.86 16.51
C ILE A 11 12.48 13.25 15.24
N TYR A 12 12.44 11.92 15.14
CA TYR A 12 11.82 11.23 14.00
C TYR A 12 10.33 11.59 13.84
N LEU A 13 9.57 11.56 14.95
CA LEU A 13 8.15 11.94 14.94
C LEU A 13 7.94 13.40 14.53
N LEU A 14 8.79 14.31 15.02
CA LEU A 14 8.72 15.73 14.65
C LEU A 14 9.01 15.95 13.17
N VAL A 15 10.00 15.24 12.61
CA VAL A 15 10.32 15.31 11.18
C VAL A 15 9.15 14.79 10.34
N MET A 16 8.57 13.64 10.70
CA MET A 16 7.41 13.09 9.99
C MET A 16 6.20 14.03 10.04
N LEU A 17 5.95 14.63 11.21
CA LEU A 17 4.86 15.60 11.37
C LEU A 17 5.11 16.89 10.56
N TRP A 18 6.36 17.37 10.53
CA TRP A 18 6.74 18.54 9.73
C TRP A 18 6.55 18.30 8.23
N ILE A 19 6.94 17.13 7.72
CA ILE A 19 6.71 16.73 6.32
C ILE A 19 5.21 16.68 6.04
N GLY A 20 4.43 16.05 6.92
CA GLY A 20 2.97 15.97 6.81
C GLY A 20 2.31 17.35 6.72
N PHE A 21 2.67 18.30 7.58
CA PHE A 21 2.13 19.65 7.55
C PHE A 21 2.53 20.47 6.33
N ARG A 22 3.70 20.20 5.76
CA ARG A 22 4.15 20.88 4.54
C ARG A 22 3.36 20.40 3.33
N VAL A 23 3.18 19.08 3.21
CA VAL A 23 2.53 18.43 2.06
C VAL A 23 1.01 18.48 2.15
N SER A 24 0.43 18.61 3.35
CA SER A 24 -1.03 18.68 3.54
C SER A 24 -1.68 19.86 2.80
N LYS A 25 -0.95 20.98 2.63
CA LYS A 25 -1.44 22.15 1.89
C LYS A 25 -1.57 21.89 0.39
N GLU A 26 -0.73 21.02 -0.17
CA GLU A 26 -0.74 20.66 -1.59
C GLU A 26 -1.74 19.51 -1.88
N GLY A 27 -1.87 18.56 -0.95
CA GLY A 27 -2.79 17.42 -1.08
C GLY A 27 -4.27 17.72 -0.82
N SER A 28 -4.61 18.88 -0.24
CA SER A 28 -6.00 19.25 0.09
C SER A 28 -6.75 19.97 -1.05
N ALA A 29 -6.10 20.20 -2.19
CA ALA A 29 -6.67 21.00 -3.28
C ALA A 29 -7.79 20.29 -4.06
N SER A 30 -7.75 18.95 -4.15
CA SER A 30 -8.74 18.13 -4.86
C SER A 30 -8.70 16.67 -4.38
N PHE A 31 -9.81 15.95 -4.48
CA PHE A 31 -9.86 14.51 -4.15
C PHE A 31 -8.86 13.69 -4.99
N ASP A 32 -8.59 14.10 -6.23
CA ASP A 32 -7.61 13.45 -7.10
C ASP A 32 -6.15 13.76 -6.70
N ASP A 33 -5.90 14.96 -6.17
CA ASP A 33 -4.59 15.30 -5.60
C ASP A 33 -4.36 14.61 -4.26
N TYR A 34 -5.42 14.28 -3.51
CA TYR A 34 -5.33 13.49 -2.29
C TYR A 34 -5.18 11.98 -2.58
N ALA A 35 -6.01 11.43 -3.47
CA ALA A 35 -6.11 9.98 -3.70
C ALA A 35 -4.99 9.42 -4.58
N ILE A 36 -4.53 10.19 -5.58
CA ILE A 36 -3.51 9.74 -6.55
C ILE A 36 -2.37 10.75 -6.74
N ALA A 37 -2.27 11.78 -5.89
CA ALA A 37 -1.29 12.86 -6.02
C ALA A 37 -1.26 13.49 -7.43
N GLY A 38 -2.44 13.52 -8.09
CA GLY A 38 -2.59 14.01 -9.46
C GLY A 38 -1.77 13.26 -10.52
N LYS A 39 -1.32 12.02 -10.24
CA LYS A 39 -0.36 11.24 -11.07
C LYS A 39 0.98 11.95 -11.31
N LYS A 40 1.35 12.92 -10.47
CA LYS A 40 2.59 13.73 -10.63
C LYS A 40 3.81 13.11 -9.97
N LEU A 41 3.65 12.02 -9.21
CA LEU A 41 4.75 11.40 -8.48
C LEU A 41 5.66 10.60 -9.45
N PRO A 42 6.98 10.81 -9.42
CA PRO A 42 7.90 10.04 -10.24
C PRO A 42 7.90 8.57 -9.79
N LEU A 43 8.08 7.65 -10.75
CA LEU A 43 8.06 6.20 -10.49
C LEU A 43 8.99 5.78 -9.35
N PHE A 44 10.18 6.38 -9.27
CA PHE A 44 11.13 6.10 -8.20
C PHE A 44 10.56 6.34 -6.81
N LEU A 45 9.83 7.45 -6.61
CA LEU A 45 9.22 7.76 -5.32
C LEU A 45 8.09 6.77 -4.99
N LEU A 46 7.27 6.42 -5.99
CA LEU A 46 6.22 5.41 -5.85
C LEU A 46 6.78 4.04 -5.43
N MET A 47 7.93 3.64 -5.97
CA MET A 47 8.57 2.38 -5.57
C MET A 47 8.99 2.37 -4.10
N TRP A 48 9.59 3.45 -3.61
CA TRP A 48 9.99 3.55 -2.20
C TRP A 48 8.78 3.63 -1.26
N THR A 49 7.74 4.37 -1.64
CA THR A 49 6.49 4.42 -0.87
C THR A 49 5.82 3.05 -0.82
N TYR A 50 5.80 2.32 -1.94
CA TYR A 50 5.28 0.95 -1.97
C TYR A 50 6.06 0.03 -1.04
N LEU A 51 7.40 0.03 -1.10
CA LEU A 51 8.23 -0.77 -0.20
C LEU A 51 7.99 -0.44 1.27
N ALA A 52 7.88 0.85 1.61
CA ALA A 52 7.55 1.30 2.96
C ALA A 52 6.16 0.88 3.42
N THR A 53 5.22 0.69 2.48
CA THR A 53 3.84 0.24 2.78
C THR A 53 3.78 -1.28 2.97
N VAL A 54 4.55 -2.04 2.20
CA VAL A 54 4.56 -3.51 2.27
C VAL A 54 5.31 -4.01 3.51
N TRP A 55 6.34 -3.30 3.97
CA TRP A 55 7.14 -3.70 5.12
C TRP A 55 6.81 -2.87 6.34
N GLY A 56 5.95 -3.42 7.20
CA GLY A 56 5.55 -2.79 8.47
C GLY A 56 6.30 -3.36 9.68
N ALA A 57 6.00 -2.80 10.86
CA ALA A 57 6.49 -3.33 12.13
C ALA A 57 6.12 -4.81 12.35
N ALA A 58 4.95 -5.22 11.85
CA ALA A 58 4.50 -6.60 11.91
C ALA A 58 5.43 -7.56 11.15
N ASP A 59 5.92 -7.18 9.98
CA ASP A 59 6.84 -8.01 9.19
C ASP A 59 8.23 -8.08 9.86
N PHE A 60 8.71 -6.96 10.41
CA PHE A 60 10.01 -6.90 11.09
C PHE A 60 10.06 -7.70 12.40
N VAL A 61 8.95 -7.79 13.13
CA VAL A 61 8.89 -8.54 14.39
C VAL A 61 8.40 -9.97 14.17
N GLY A 62 7.35 -10.14 13.37
CA GLY A 62 6.69 -11.43 13.17
C GLY A 62 7.49 -12.41 12.31
N THR A 63 8.11 -11.94 11.22
CA THR A 63 8.89 -12.82 10.34
C THR A 63 10.09 -13.48 11.04
N PRO A 64 10.93 -12.76 11.81
CA PRO A 64 12.03 -13.38 12.53
C PRO A 64 11.55 -14.22 13.72
N ASP A 65 10.43 -13.87 14.38
CA ASP A 65 9.83 -14.70 15.42
C ASP A 65 9.40 -16.07 14.87
N GLN A 66 8.74 -16.10 13.72
CA GLN A 66 8.40 -17.36 13.04
C GLN A 66 9.64 -18.10 12.56
N GLY A 67 10.66 -17.37 12.08
CA GLY A 67 11.96 -17.93 11.74
C GLY A 67 12.68 -18.59 12.93
N TYR A 68 12.48 -18.06 14.15
CA TYR A 68 13.03 -18.64 15.38
C TYR A 68 12.37 -19.98 15.73
N HIS A 69 11.05 -20.11 15.54
CA HIS A 69 10.31 -21.34 15.83
C HIS A 69 10.46 -22.42 14.75
N VAL A 70 10.44 -22.03 13.47
CA VAL A 70 10.39 -22.97 12.33
C VAL A 70 11.78 -23.23 11.72
N GLY A 71 12.75 -22.33 11.96
CA GLY A 71 14.09 -22.39 11.38
C GLY A 71 14.14 -21.97 9.91
N LEU A 72 15.21 -22.36 9.19
CA LEU A 72 15.47 -21.92 7.82
C LEU A 72 14.35 -22.25 6.81
N SER A 73 13.50 -23.24 7.10
CA SER A 73 12.37 -23.61 6.25
C SER A 73 11.38 -22.45 6.06
N TRP A 74 11.31 -21.51 7.00
CA TRP A 74 10.47 -20.31 6.90
C TRP A 74 10.89 -19.39 5.74
N LEU A 75 12.15 -19.44 5.30
CA LEU A 75 12.64 -18.62 4.18
C LEU A 75 11.89 -18.93 2.88
N VAL A 76 11.50 -20.18 2.65
CA VAL A 76 10.75 -20.56 1.45
C VAL A 76 9.37 -19.90 1.44
N TRP A 77 8.74 -19.80 2.62
CA TRP A 77 7.46 -19.11 2.79
C TRP A 77 7.60 -17.60 2.52
N VAL A 78 8.62 -16.96 3.09
CA VAL A 78 8.90 -15.53 2.90
C VAL A 78 9.20 -15.21 1.43
N LEU A 79 10.02 -16.03 0.78
CA LEU A 79 10.32 -15.86 -0.65
C LEU A 79 9.08 -16.12 -1.52
N GLY A 80 8.21 -17.04 -1.13
CA GLY A 80 6.94 -17.28 -1.79
C GLY A 80 5.95 -16.13 -1.64
N SER A 81 5.79 -15.60 -0.42
CA SER A 81 4.83 -14.52 -0.13
C SER A 81 5.24 -13.20 -0.78
N GLU A 82 6.52 -12.85 -0.71
CA GLU A 82 7.03 -11.61 -1.29
C GLU A 82 7.28 -11.74 -2.79
N GLY A 83 7.81 -12.89 -3.24
CA GLY A 83 8.00 -13.19 -4.66
C GLY A 83 6.68 -13.30 -5.43
N GLY A 84 5.63 -13.82 -4.79
CA GLY A 84 4.29 -13.88 -5.38
C GLY A 84 3.73 -12.51 -5.75
N LYS A 85 3.98 -11.48 -4.93
CA LYS A 85 3.58 -10.09 -5.23
C LYS A 85 4.31 -9.55 -6.46
N LEU A 86 5.59 -9.90 -6.65
CA LEU A 86 6.36 -9.50 -7.83
C LEU A 86 5.84 -10.18 -9.10
N VAL A 87 5.56 -11.49 -9.03
CA VAL A 87 4.97 -12.24 -10.16
C VAL A 87 3.59 -11.69 -10.51
N PHE A 88 2.77 -11.39 -9.49
CA PHE A 88 1.47 -10.76 -9.66
C PHE A 88 1.59 -9.37 -10.29
N ALA A 89 2.55 -8.55 -9.84
CA ALA A 89 2.80 -7.24 -10.42
C ALA A 89 3.19 -7.36 -11.91
N LEU A 90 4.07 -8.28 -12.29
CA LEU A 90 4.48 -8.43 -13.69
C LEU A 90 3.36 -8.95 -14.60
N THR A 91 2.49 -9.81 -14.09
CA THR A 91 1.42 -10.46 -14.88
C THR A 91 0.14 -9.63 -14.94
N LEU A 92 -0.30 -9.07 -13.81
CA LEU A 92 -1.57 -8.34 -13.71
C LEU A 92 -1.43 -6.81 -13.79
N ALA A 93 -0.25 -6.21 -13.56
CA ALA A 93 -0.15 -4.75 -13.66
C ALA A 93 -0.43 -4.24 -15.08
N GLY A 94 -0.01 -4.98 -16.12
CA GLY A 94 -0.30 -4.62 -17.51
C GLY A 94 -1.79 -4.70 -17.86
N PHE A 95 -2.54 -5.58 -17.19
CA PHE A 95 -3.99 -5.71 -17.35
C PHE A 95 -4.74 -4.62 -16.55
N LEU A 96 -4.35 -4.40 -15.30
CA LEU A 96 -4.97 -3.42 -14.41
C LEU A 96 -4.67 -1.97 -14.82
N ALA A 97 -3.52 -1.69 -15.44
CA ALA A 97 -3.18 -0.35 -15.94
C ALA A 97 -4.13 0.15 -17.04
N ARG A 98 -4.90 -0.73 -17.69
CA ARG A 98 -5.92 -0.35 -18.68
C ARG A 98 -7.20 0.17 -18.06
N PHE A 99 -7.42 -0.11 -16.77
CA PHE A 99 -8.61 0.30 -16.05
C PHE A 99 -8.25 1.43 -15.07
N SER A 100 -8.81 2.62 -15.28
CA SER A 100 -8.53 3.79 -14.44
C SER A 100 -9.43 3.84 -13.20
N PHE A 101 -9.58 2.72 -12.49
CA PHE A 101 -10.34 2.70 -11.23
C PHE A 101 -9.51 3.34 -10.12
N LYS A 102 -10.14 4.21 -9.34
CA LYS A 102 -9.48 4.95 -8.25
C LYS A 102 -9.53 4.19 -6.93
N SER A 103 -10.44 3.22 -6.80
CA SER A 103 -10.58 2.40 -5.60
C SER A 103 -10.92 0.94 -5.96
N MET A 104 -10.62 0.02 -5.04
CA MET A 104 -11.04 -1.37 -5.18
C MET A 104 -12.57 -1.51 -5.15
N GLY A 105 -13.27 -0.62 -4.44
CA GLY A 105 -14.74 -0.60 -4.43
C GLY A 105 -15.31 -0.31 -5.81
N GLU A 106 -14.75 0.67 -6.53
CA GLU A 106 -15.15 1.01 -7.91
C GLU A 106 -14.86 -0.13 -8.89
N PHE A 107 -13.75 -0.87 -8.69
CA PHE A 107 -13.44 -2.07 -9.46
C PHE A 107 -14.48 -3.17 -9.23
N ILE A 108 -14.81 -3.47 -7.96
CA ILE A 108 -15.82 -4.47 -7.60
C ILE A 108 -17.20 -4.07 -8.12
N GLU A 109 -17.59 -2.80 -8.02
CA GLU A 109 -18.87 -2.31 -8.50
C GLU A 109 -19.01 -2.49 -10.01
N ASN A 110 -17.98 -2.13 -10.78
CA ASN A 110 -18.03 -2.23 -12.24
C ASN A 110 -17.90 -3.67 -12.77
N VAL A 111 -17.24 -4.56 -12.03
CA VAL A 111 -17.04 -5.96 -12.45
C VAL A 111 -18.13 -6.89 -11.91
N ILE A 112 -18.63 -6.64 -10.70
CA ILE A 112 -19.55 -7.53 -9.99
C ILE A 112 -20.94 -6.90 -9.89
N ALA A 113 -21.07 -5.64 -9.46
CA ALA A 113 -22.39 -5.02 -9.23
C ALA A 113 -23.14 -4.67 -10.53
N LYS A 114 -22.41 -4.42 -11.62
CA LYS A 114 -22.99 -4.16 -12.95
C LYS A 114 -23.81 -5.35 -13.50
N ASP A 115 -23.49 -6.58 -13.07
CA ASP A 115 -24.28 -7.78 -13.40
C ASP A 115 -25.55 -7.91 -12.55
N TYR A 116 -25.57 -7.39 -11.31
CA TYR A 116 -26.77 -7.39 -10.46
C TYR A 116 -27.77 -6.29 -10.84
N ALA A 117 -27.30 -5.12 -11.29
CA ALA A 117 -28.16 -4.01 -11.70
C ALA A 117 -29.05 -4.32 -12.92
N HIS A 118 -28.71 -5.34 -13.72
CA HIS A 118 -29.55 -5.81 -14.82
C HIS A 118 -30.68 -6.77 -14.39
N CYS A 119 -30.64 -7.34 -13.18
CA CYS A 119 -31.66 -8.28 -12.69
C CYS A 119 -32.71 -7.66 -11.74
N ASP A 120 -32.51 -6.44 -11.23
CA ASP A 120 -33.33 -5.91 -10.11
C ASP A 120 -34.02 -4.56 -10.42
N PHE A 121 -34.46 -4.36 -11.67
CA PHE A 121 -35.35 -3.23 -12.03
C PHE A 121 -36.54 -3.62 -12.93
N SER A 122 -37.06 -4.85 -12.78
CA SER A 122 -38.31 -5.27 -13.44
C SER A 122 -39.31 -5.94 -12.50
N LEU A 123 -39.11 -5.85 -11.19
CA LEU A 123 -39.95 -6.55 -10.21
C LEU A 123 -40.16 -5.76 -8.91
N PHE A 124 -40.34 -4.43 -8.98
CA PHE A 124 -41.17 -3.66 -8.05
C PHE A 124 -41.63 -2.36 -8.72
#